data_AF-A0AAV6AA40-F1
#
_entry.id   AF-A0AAV6AA40-F1
#
_cell.length_a   1.000
_cell.length_b   1.000
_cell.length_c   1.000
_cell.angle_alpha   90.00
_cell.angle_beta   90.00
_cell.angle_gamma   90.00
#
_symmetry.space_group_name_H-M   'P 1'
#
loop_
_entity.id
_entity.type
_entity.pdbx_description
1 polymer ?
#
loop_
_entity_poly.entity_id
_entity_poly.type
_entity_poly.pdbx_seq_one_letter_code
_entity_poly.pdbx_strand_id
1 'polypeptide(L)'
;MLRVAVCCALVLLAPPAYAASPYAGQEAREIKALSSEEVADYLSGKGMGLAKAAELNGYPGPAHVLELASELGLTPEQRAAT
;
A
#
# COMPACT_ATOMS: atom_id res chain seq x y z
N MET A 1 51.97 -8.67 7.21
CA MET A 1 51.51 -7.74 6.14
C MET A 1 50.79 -8.44 4.98
N LEU A 2 51.24 -9.62 4.54
CA LEU A 2 50.58 -10.40 3.48
C LEU A 2 49.14 -10.88 3.83
N ARG A 3 48.86 -11.19 5.10
CA ARG A 3 47.53 -11.65 5.57
C ARG A 3 46.44 -10.56 5.59
N VAL A 4 46.83 -9.30 5.79
CA VAL A 4 45.89 -8.16 5.82
C VAL A 4 45.49 -7.75 4.39
N ALA A 5 46.43 -7.86 3.44
CA ALA A 5 46.16 -7.62 2.02
C ALA A 5 45.18 -8.63 1.41
N VAL A 6 45.22 -9.90 1.85
CA VAL A 6 44.32 -10.96 1.36
C VAL A 6 42.86 -10.74 1.80
N CYS A 7 42.61 -10.22 3.02
CA CYS A 7 41.24 -9.91 3.46
C CYS A 7 40.62 -8.72 2.72
N CYS A 8 41.40 -7.69 2.36
CA CYS A 8 40.88 -6.58 1.55
C CYS A 8 40.54 -6.99 0.11
N ALA A 9 41.30 -7.93 -0.46
CA ALA A 9 41.03 -8.44 -1.81
C ALA A 9 39.75 -9.27 -1.91
N LEU A 10 39.34 -9.95 -0.83
CA LEU A 10 38.14 -10.80 -0.79
C LEU A 10 36.82 -10.01 -0.74
N VAL A 11 36.81 -8.78 -0.21
CA VAL A 11 35.60 -7.95 -0.14
C VAL A 11 35.23 -7.35 -1.50
N LEU A 12 36.21 -7.17 -2.40
CA LEU A 12 36.01 -6.58 -3.72
C LEU A 12 35.44 -7.55 -4.78
N LEU A 13 35.42 -8.86 -4.51
CA LEU A 13 34.92 -9.89 -5.44
C LEU A 13 33.48 -10.35 -5.16
N ALA A 14 32.84 -9.86 -4.09
CA ALA A 14 31.45 -10.22 -3.82
C ALA A 14 30.53 -9.51 -4.81
N PRO A 15 29.75 -10.23 -5.64
CA PRO A 15 28.75 -9.59 -6.49
C PRO A 15 27.72 -8.88 -5.60
N PRO A 16 27.25 -7.68 -5.97
CA PRO A 16 26.20 -7.01 -5.22
C PRO A 16 24.98 -7.93 -5.19
N ALA A 17 24.57 -8.34 -4.00
CA ALA A 17 23.31 -9.03 -3.80
C ALA A 17 22.16 -8.02 -3.99
N TYR A 18 21.75 -7.82 -5.25
CA TYR A 18 20.51 -7.11 -5.53
C TYR A 18 19.35 -8.00 -5.12
N ALA A 19 18.76 -7.70 -3.96
CA ALA A 19 17.48 -8.30 -3.59
C ALA A 19 16.46 -7.93 -4.68
N ALA A 20 15.73 -8.93 -5.18
CA ALA A 20 14.62 -8.67 -6.08
C ALA A 20 13.63 -7.72 -5.41
N SER A 21 13.08 -6.78 -6.18
CA SER A 21 12.06 -5.88 -5.66
C SER A 21 10.90 -6.70 -5.09
N PRO A 22 10.38 -6.38 -3.89
CA PRO A 22 9.19 -7.05 -3.35
C PRO A 22 7.97 -6.88 -4.26
N TYR A 23 8.03 -5.95 -5.23
CA TYR A 23 7.00 -5.66 -6.21
C TYR A 23 7.20 -6.34 -7.56
N ALA A 24 8.26 -7.14 -7.75
CA ALA A 24 8.50 -7.86 -9.01
C ALA A 24 7.35 -8.81 -9.34
N GLY A 25 6.83 -8.75 -10.56
CA GLY A 25 5.67 -9.52 -11.03
C GLY A 25 4.32 -8.92 -10.65
N GLN A 26 4.27 -7.91 -9.78
CA GLN A 26 3.03 -7.22 -9.42
C GLN A 26 2.55 -6.28 -10.53
N GLU A 27 3.44 -5.87 -11.46
CA GLU A 27 3.11 -5.06 -12.63
C GLU A 27 2.15 -5.74 -13.61
N ALA A 28 2.06 -7.08 -13.56
CA ALA A 28 1.16 -7.89 -14.37
C ALA A 28 -0.24 -8.05 -13.75
N ARG A 29 -0.49 -7.52 -12.55
CA ARG A 29 -1.82 -7.52 -11.94
C ARG A 29 -2.78 -6.66 -12.76
N GLU A 30 -4.05 -7.07 -12.77
CA GLU A 30 -5.12 -6.31 -13.42
C GLU A 30 -5.22 -4.88 -12.85
N ILE A 31 -5.22 -4.76 -11.51
CA ILE A 31 -5.07 -3.49 -10.81
C ILE A 31 -3.72 -3.51 -10.10
N LYS A 32 -2.73 -2.79 -10.64
CA LYS A 32 -1.35 -2.78 -10.13
C LYS A 32 -1.24 -2.47 -8.64
N ALA A 33 -2.13 -1.61 -8.14
CA ALA A 33 -2.14 -1.16 -6.75
C ALA A 33 -2.79 -2.16 -5.79
N LEU A 34 -3.52 -3.18 -6.27
CA LEU A 34 -4.30 -4.09 -5.42
C LEU A 34 -3.93 -5.55 -5.67
N SER A 35 -3.75 -6.30 -4.58
CA SER A 35 -3.73 -7.76 -4.59
C SER A 35 -5.12 -8.34 -4.83
N SER A 36 -5.19 -9.63 -5.17
CA SER A 36 -6.46 -10.34 -5.32
C SER A 36 -7.27 -10.40 -4.02
N GLU A 37 -6.59 -10.46 -2.87
CA GLU A 37 -7.23 -10.43 -1.56
C GLU A 37 -7.86 -9.07 -1.27
N GLU A 38 -7.13 -7.97 -1.51
CA GLU A 38 -7.67 -6.62 -1.33
C GLU A 38 -8.89 -6.37 -2.24
N VAL A 39 -8.87 -6.86 -3.48
CA VAL A 39 -10.03 -6.80 -4.37
C VAL A 39 -11.22 -7.55 -3.77
N ALA A 40 -11.03 -8.77 -3.27
CA ALA A 40 -12.09 -9.55 -2.64
C ALA A 40 -12.64 -8.88 -1.36
N ASP A 41 -11.76 -8.29 -0.56
CA ASP A 41 -12.12 -7.56 0.65
C ASP A 41 -12.94 -6.30 0.33
N TYR A 42 -12.61 -5.59 -0.75
CA TYR A 42 -13.43 -4.46 -1.22
C TYR A 42 -14.80 -4.91 -1.73
N LEU A 43 -14.86 -5.95 -2.54
CA LEU A 43 -16.12 -6.46 -3.10
C LEU A 43 -17.05 -7.02 -2.01
N SER A 44 -16.49 -7.56 -0.93
CA SER A 44 -17.25 -8.04 0.24
C SER A 44 -17.57 -6.95 1.27
N GLY A 45 -17.08 -5.73 1.09
CA GLY A 45 -17.33 -4.61 2.00
C GLY A 45 -16.44 -4.57 3.26
N LYS A 46 -15.44 -5.45 3.37
CA LYS A 46 -14.47 -5.45 4.48
C LYS A 46 -13.48 -4.26 4.38
N GLY A 47 -13.14 -3.85 3.17
CA GLY A 47 -12.16 -2.78 2.91
C GLY A 47 -10.74 -3.16 3.38
N MET A 48 -9.86 -2.17 3.56
CA MET A 48 -8.44 -2.41 3.91
C MET A 48 -8.17 -2.56 5.42
N GLY A 49 -9.20 -2.57 6.28
CA GLY A 49 -9.02 -2.63 7.74
C GLY A 49 -8.37 -1.38 8.38
N LEU A 50 -8.24 -0.28 7.61
CA LEU A 50 -7.59 0.96 8.06
C LEU A 50 -8.50 1.90 8.86
N ALA A 51 -9.80 1.60 8.95
CA ALA A 51 -10.79 2.49 9.57
C ALA A 51 -10.43 2.86 11.02
N LYS A 52 -10.00 1.88 11.83
CA LYS A 52 -9.66 2.15 13.23
C LYS A 52 -8.39 2.99 13.38
N ALA A 53 -7.38 2.70 12.56
CA ALA A 53 -6.15 3.48 12.56
C ALA A 53 -6.41 4.92 12.08
N ALA A 54 -7.26 5.09 11.07
CA ALA A 54 -7.67 6.40 10.57
C ALA A 54 -8.33 7.24 11.67
N GLU A 55 -9.32 6.68 12.36
CA GLU A 55 -10.01 7.33 13.49
C GLU A 55 -9.03 7.76 14.59
N LEU A 56 -8.13 6.85 15.02
CA LEU A 56 -7.15 7.13 16.07
C LEU A 56 -6.12 8.20 15.68
N ASN A 57 -5.90 8.42 14.39
CA ASN A 57 -4.96 9.42 13.88
C ASN A 57 -5.67 10.67 13.33
N GLY A 58 -6.97 10.84 13.60
CA GLY A 58 -7.73 12.01 13.19
C GLY A 58 -7.92 12.14 11.67
N TYR A 59 -7.71 11.04 10.93
CA TYR A 59 -8.05 11.03 9.51
C TYR A 59 -9.57 11.04 9.36
N PRO A 60 -10.08 11.81 8.40
CA PRO A 60 -11.51 11.98 8.23
C PRO A 60 -12.21 10.64 7.97
N GLY A 61 -13.19 10.32 8.83
CA GLY A 61 -14.06 9.15 8.66
C GLY A 61 -15.16 9.40 7.61
N PRO A 62 -16.09 8.45 7.45
CA PRO A 62 -17.19 8.56 6.47
C PRO A 62 -18.02 9.84 6.58
N ALA A 63 -18.12 10.45 7.78
CA ALA A 63 -18.80 11.74 7.97
C ALA A 63 -18.21 12.88 7.10
N HIS A 64 -16.91 12.85 6.83
CA HIS A 64 -16.24 13.87 6.02
C HIS A 64 -16.67 13.83 4.54
N VAL A 65 -17.11 12.66 4.06
CA VAL A 65 -17.71 12.53 2.72
C VAL A 65 -19.01 13.34 2.63
N LEU A 66 -19.76 13.46 3.74
CA LEU A 66 -20.96 14.28 3.81
C LEU A 66 -20.64 15.79 3.89
N GLU A 67 -19.55 16.16 4.56
CA GLU A 67 -19.04 17.54 4.56
C GLU A 67 -18.65 18.00 3.15
N LEU A 68 -18.07 17.09 2.35
CA LEU A 68 -17.69 17.32 0.95
C LEU A 68 -18.79 17.00 -0.06
N ALA A 69 -20.03 16.75 0.39
CA ALA A 69 -21.07 16.18 -0.47
C ALA A 69 -21.44 17.04 -1.68
N SER A 70 -21.29 18.37 -1.60
CA SER A 70 -21.49 19.26 -2.74
C SER A 70 -20.35 19.17 -3.75
N GLU A 71 -19.11 19.14 -3.29
CA GLU A 71 -17.90 19.07 -4.13
C GLU A 71 -17.81 17.72 -4.85
N LEU A 72 -18.23 16.65 -4.17
CA LEU A 72 -18.29 15.29 -4.70
C LEU A 72 -19.55 15.02 -5.54
N GLY A 73 -20.50 15.95 -5.60
CA GLY A 73 -21.74 15.77 -6.36
C GLY A 73 -22.61 14.61 -5.86
N LEU A 74 -22.68 14.39 -4.54
CA LEU A 74 -23.45 13.28 -3.98
C LEU A 74 -24.96 13.46 -4.20
N THR A 75 -25.59 12.42 -4.72
CA THR A 75 -27.04 12.33 -4.91
C THR A 75 -27.79 12.35 -3.57
N PRO A 76 -29.09 12.72 -3.57
CA PRO A 76 -29.92 12.64 -2.37
C PRO A 76 -29.92 11.25 -1.72
N GLU A 77 -29.94 10.19 -2.53
CA GLU A 77 -29.95 8.80 -2.08
C GLU A 77 -28.62 8.44 -1.38
N GLN A 78 -27.48 8.87 -1.94
CA GLN A 78 -26.16 8.65 -1.33
C GLN A 78 -26.00 9.39 0.01
N ARG A 79 -26.62 10.57 0.16
CA ARG A 79 -26.60 11.34 1.42
C ARG A 79 -27.44 10.69 2.52
N ALA A 80 -28.50 9.96 2.15
CA ALA A 80 -29.43 9.34 3.09
C ALA A 80 -29.03 7.93 3.54
N ALA A 81 -28.13 7.27 2.82
CA ALA A 81 -27.74 5.88 3.04
C ALA A 81 -26.46 5.70 3.90
N THR A 82 -25.97 6.77 4.53
CA THR A 82 -24.77 6.77 5.40
C THR A 82 -25.19 6.97 6.84
#